data_AF-A0A0B2ABQ2-F1
#
_entry.id   AF-A0A0B2ABQ2-F1
#
_cell.length_a   1.000
_cell.length_b   1.000
_cell.length_c   1.000
_cell.angle_alpha   90.00
_cell.angle_beta   90.00
_cell.angle_gamma   90.00
#
_symmetry.space_group_name_H-M   'P 1'
#
loop_
_entity.id
_entity.type
_entity.pdbx_description
1 polymer ?
#
loop_
_entity_poly.entity_id
_entity_poly.type
_entity_poly.pdbx_seq_one_letter_code
_entity_poly.pdbx_strand_id
1 'polypeptide(L)'
;MAKNASEKLDARLKAVLDGLAEARWAGENPNAGTVLAQAVELVPFDENEATLLSGGIPRGHKALTTATAKLVKAGWMVKGRSGWSITDEGLRALVAFPTVDTLAEALAQGTPIPEHVAVPAESPVQKKAGKKASAKRTTAQKVAEKVGEAAEVVAEAAEALVEEEAAAESNAAESNGSQAPVHQPGSVAIAGDFGAALGAEADWEPSLDAVQMGLDQETSIWRRTVELPAGTYSFKIAINRSWDENYGAFGFPNGANHELKHSGGPVTIEYNHATKDVAFS
;
A
#
# COMPACT_ATOMS: atom_id res chain seq x y z
N MET A 1 2.84 30.48 -6.51
CA MET A 1 3.60 30.41 -5.23
C MET A 1 3.94 28.95 -4.97
N ALA A 2 4.98 28.65 -4.19
CA ALA A 2 5.26 27.26 -3.81
C ALA A 2 4.11 26.74 -2.94
N LYS A 3 3.56 25.57 -3.27
CA LYS A 3 2.49 24.98 -2.45
C LYS A 3 3.00 24.68 -1.05
N ASN A 4 2.20 25.00 -0.03
CA ASN A 4 2.56 24.67 1.35
C ASN A 4 2.41 23.16 1.61
N ALA A 5 2.89 22.67 2.77
CA ALA A 5 2.90 21.24 3.06
C ALA A 5 1.48 20.62 3.13
N SER A 6 0.46 21.38 3.56
CA SER A 6 -0.94 20.90 3.52
C SER A 6 -1.41 20.79 2.07
N GLU A 7 -1.25 21.84 1.26
CA GLU A 7 -1.68 21.86 -0.14
C GLU A 7 -1.06 20.74 -0.99
N LYS A 8 0.13 20.24 -0.63
CA LYS A 8 0.74 19.04 -1.25
C LYS A 8 0.12 17.75 -0.74
N LEU A 9 -0.10 17.64 0.57
CA LEU A 9 -0.77 16.49 1.19
C LEU A 9 -2.20 16.32 0.67
N ASP A 10 -2.95 17.42 0.59
CA ASP A 10 -4.33 17.47 0.10
C ASP A 10 -4.38 17.16 -1.41
N ALA A 11 -3.39 17.59 -2.20
CA ALA A 11 -3.24 17.19 -3.59
C ALA A 11 -2.98 15.68 -3.75
N ARG A 12 -2.18 15.07 -2.86
CA ARG A 12 -1.98 13.61 -2.83
C ARG A 12 -3.23 12.86 -2.40
N LEU A 13 -4.02 13.39 -1.45
CA LEU A 13 -5.32 12.80 -1.07
C LEU A 13 -6.31 12.80 -2.24
N LYS A 14 -6.37 13.88 -3.03
CA LYS A 14 -7.16 13.87 -4.27
C LYS A 14 -6.61 12.85 -5.27
N ALA A 15 -5.29 12.79 -5.48
CA ALA A 15 -4.67 11.83 -6.39
C ALA A 15 -4.94 10.35 -5.99
N VAL A 16 -5.01 10.05 -4.68
CA VAL A 16 -5.45 8.74 -4.16
C VAL A 16 -6.88 8.41 -4.62
N LEU A 17 -7.82 9.35 -4.51
CA LEU A 17 -9.21 9.13 -4.98
C LEU A 17 -9.29 9.02 -6.50
N ASP A 18 -8.59 9.89 -7.24
CA ASP A 18 -8.56 9.86 -8.70
C ASP A 18 -8.03 8.50 -9.21
N GLY A 19 -6.94 8.00 -8.63
CA GLY A 19 -6.39 6.67 -8.96
C GLY A 19 -7.31 5.50 -8.59
N LEU A 20 -8.02 5.59 -7.46
CA LEU A 20 -9.01 4.58 -7.07
C LEU A 20 -10.29 4.62 -7.94
N ALA A 21 -10.63 5.77 -8.50
CA ALA A 21 -11.72 5.91 -9.47
C ALA A 21 -11.35 5.22 -10.80
N GLU A 22 -10.16 5.48 -11.33
CA GLU A 22 -9.66 4.77 -12.54
C GLU A 22 -9.55 3.26 -12.31
N ALA A 23 -9.05 2.82 -11.14
CA ALA A 23 -9.04 1.41 -10.77
C ALA A 23 -10.46 0.80 -10.74
N ARG A 24 -11.44 1.51 -10.15
CA ARG A 24 -12.85 1.07 -10.11
C ARG A 24 -13.45 0.94 -11.51
N TRP A 25 -13.17 1.86 -12.42
CA TRP A 25 -13.63 1.74 -13.83
C TRP A 25 -12.88 0.66 -14.61
N ALA A 26 -11.65 0.30 -14.22
CA ALA A 26 -10.90 -0.84 -14.74
C ALA A 26 -11.32 -2.20 -14.15
N GLY A 27 -12.09 -2.22 -13.05
CA GLY A 27 -12.42 -3.44 -12.30
C GLY A 27 -11.32 -3.93 -11.36
N GLU A 28 -10.33 -3.08 -11.06
CA GLU A 28 -9.17 -3.38 -10.23
C GLU A 28 -9.37 -2.93 -8.77
N ASN A 29 -8.77 -3.67 -7.83
CA ASN A 29 -8.67 -3.29 -6.42
C ASN A 29 -7.18 -3.22 -6.01
N PRO A 30 -6.45 -2.14 -6.35
CA PRO A 30 -5.02 -2.03 -6.10
C PRO A 30 -4.71 -2.06 -4.60
N ASN A 31 -3.55 -2.65 -4.24
CA ASN A 31 -3.07 -2.56 -2.86
C ASN A 31 -2.67 -1.12 -2.52
N ALA A 32 -2.66 -0.82 -1.22
CA ALA A 32 -2.34 0.50 -0.70
C ALA A 32 -0.98 1.06 -1.18
N GLY A 33 0.03 0.20 -1.33
CA GLY A 33 1.35 0.58 -1.82
C GLY A 33 1.30 1.11 -3.24
N THR A 34 0.58 0.43 -4.14
CA THR A 34 0.33 0.88 -5.52
C THR A 34 -0.38 2.23 -5.55
N VAL A 35 -1.46 2.39 -4.79
CA VAL A 35 -2.27 3.64 -4.76
C VAL A 35 -1.45 4.82 -4.23
N LEU A 36 -0.70 4.61 -3.15
CA LEU A 36 0.14 5.65 -2.55
C LEU A 36 1.36 5.98 -3.43
N ALA A 37 1.96 5.00 -4.09
CA ALA A 37 3.04 5.23 -5.05
C ALA A 37 2.58 6.08 -6.23
N GLN A 38 1.42 5.76 -6.83
CA GLN A 38 0.81 6.55 -7.91
C GLN A 38 0.52 7.99 -7.47
N ALA A 39 -0.03 8.19 -6.27
CA ALA A 39 -0.29 9.52 -5.74
C ALA A 39 1.00 10.35 -5.51
N VAL A 40 2.11 9.69 -5.13
CA VAL A 40 3.43 10.30 -4.98
C VAL A 40 4.12 10.55 -6.32
N GLU A 41 3.90 9.71 -7.34
CA GLU A 41 4.38 9.96 -8.71
C GLU A 41 3.72 11.22 -9.30
N LEU A 42 2.40 11.37 -9.11
CA LEU A 42 1.64 12.54 -9.56
C LEU A 42 1.96 13.82 -8.76
N VAL A 43 2.29 13.69 -7.47
CA VAL A 43 2.67 14.81 -6.60
C VAL A 43 3.91 14.43 -5.78
N PRO A 44 5.12 14.59 -6.35
CA PRO A 44 6.37 14.20 -5.68
C PRO A 44 6.60 14.84 -4.32
N PHE A 45 7.36 14.17 -3.46
CA PHE A 45 7.82 14.71 -2.18
C PHE A 45 8.87 15.82 -2.38
N ASP A 46 8.83 16.85 -1.55
CA ASP A 46 9.96 17.76 -1.38
C ASP A 46 11.07 17.18 -0.49
N GLU A 47 12.19 17.89 -0.33
CA GLU A 47 13.36 17.43 0.44
C GLU A 47 13.01 17.05 1.90
N ASN A 48 12.11 17.80 2.55
CA ASN A 48 11.70 17.54 3.93
C ASN A 48 10.69 16.38 4.02
N GLU A 49 9.81 16.24 3.02
CA GLU A 49 8.91 15.09 2.89
C GLU A 49 9.64 13.80 2.51
N ALA A 50 10.70 13.89 1.70
CA ALA A 50 11.56 12.79 1.28
C ALA A 50 12.56 12.37 2.37
N THR A 51 12.79 13.21 3.38
CA THR A 51 13.67 12.88 4.52
C THR A 51 13.14 11.63 5.24
N LEU A 52 14.00 10.62 5.36
CA LEU A 52 13.68 9.37 6.03
C LEU A 52 13.55 9.57 7.55
N LEU A 53 12.57 8.90 8.15
CA LEU A 53 12.46 8.73 9.59
C LEU A 53 13.36 7.58 10.05
N SER A 54 13.46 7.35 11.36
CA SER A 54 14.24 6.21 11.93
C SER A 54 13.80 4.83 11.41
N GLY A 55 12.55 4.70 10.97
CA GLY A 55 12.03 3.50 10.29
C GLY A 55 12.32 3.42 8.79
N GLY A 56 13.22 4.22 8.23
CA GLY A 56 13.49 4.25 6.78
C GLY A 56 12.35 4.75 5.89
N ILE A 57 11.16 5.04 6.44
CA ILE A 57 10.02 5.62 5.71
C ILE A 57 10.21 7.14 5.53
N PRO A 58 9.99 7.70 4.32
CA PRO A 58 9.91 9.14 4.10
C PRO A 58 8.82 9.81 4.93
N ARG A 59 9.12 10.94 5.59
CA ARG A 59 8.16 11.71 6.41
C ARG A 59 6.83 11.97 5.70
N GLY A 60 6.89 12.34 4.42
CA GLY A 60 5.71 12.61 3.58
C GLY A 60 4.86 11.36 3.30
N HIS A 61 5.48 10.19 3.18
CA HIS A 61 4.75 8.93 3.01
C HIS A 61 3.98 8.58 4.28
N LYS A 62 4.61 8.69 5.46
CA LYS A 62 3.92 8.49 6.75
C LYS A 62 2.74 9.47 6.91
N ALA A 63 2.95 10.75 6.58
CA ALA A 63 1.90 11.76 6.62
C ALA A 63 0.72 11.44 5.69
N LEU A 64 0.99 11.02 4.44
CA LEU A 64 -0.04 10.61 3.48
C LEU A 64 -0.81 9.38 3.94
N THR A 65 -0.11 8.33 4.36
CA THR A 65 -0.73 7.09 4.86
C THR A 65 -1.65 7.36 6.05
N THR A 66 -1.23 8.21 6.99
CA THR A 66 -2.11 8.67 8.08
C THR A 66 -3.30 9.50 7.56
N ALA A 67 -3.07 10.45 6.65
CA ALA A 67 -4.10 11.36 6.18
C ALA A 67 -5.21 10.66 5.37
N THR A 68 -4.95 9.54 4.70
CA THR A 68 -5.99 8.74 4.01
C THR A 68 -7.08 8.21 4.96
N ALA A 69 -6.87 8.20 6.28
CA ALA A 69 -7.94 7.91 7.24
C ALA A 69 -9.08 8.94 7.19
N LYS A 70 -8.82 10.19 6.76
CA LYS A 70 -9.87 11.20 6.52
C LYS A 70 -10.85 10.76 5.44
N LEU A 71 -10.33 10.16 4.35
CA LEU A 71 -11.13 9.68 3.22
C LEU A 71 -12.03 8.51 3.62
N VAL A 72 -11.53 7.61 4.47
CA VAL A 72 -12.32 6.52 5.06
C VAL A 72 -13.40 7.07 5.99
N LYS A 73 -13.07 8.03 6.86
CA LYS A 73 -14.02 8.67 7.79
C LYS A 73 -15.13 9.45 7.04
N ALA A 74 -14.81 10.02 5.88
CA ALA A 74 -15.78 10.67 5.02
C ALA A 74 -16.66 9.70 4.22
N GLY A 75 -16.44 8.38 4.33
CA GLY A 75 -17.17 7.36 3.56
C GLY A 75 -16.73 7.26 2.10
N TRP A 76 -15.66 7.96 1.69
CA TRP A 76 -15.26 8.10 0.27
C TRP A 76 -14.40 6.94 -0.24
N MET A 77 -13.76 6.18 0.65
CA MET A 77 -12.98 4.99 0.27
C MET A 77 -13.05 3.89 1.34
N VAL A 78 -12.83 2.65 0.92
CA VAL A 78 -12.72 1.48 1.79
C VAL A 78 -11.31 0.90 1.69
N LYS A 79 -10.78 0.45 2.84
CA LYS A 79 -9.48 -0.23 2.95
C LYS A 79 -9.71 -1.70 3.31
N GLY A 80 -9.55 -2.62 2.36
CA GLY A 80 -9.69 -4.06 2.57
C GLY A 80 -8.36 -4.81 2.55
N ARG A 81 -8.39 -6.09 2.96
CA ARG A 81 -7.24 -7.01 2.80
C ARG A 81 -6.94 -7.32 1.33
N SER A 82 -7.96 -7.27 0.47
CA SER A 82 -7.90 -7.49 -0.97
C SER A 82 -7.54 -6.24 -1.80
N GLY A 83 -7.23 -5.11 -1.14
CA GLY A 83 -6.94 -3.84 -1.80
C GLY A 83 -7.76 -2.67 -1.25
N TRP A 84 -7.54 -1.50 -1.82
CA TRP A 84 -8.33 -0.29 -1.56
C TRP A 84 -9.29 -0.03 -2.72
N SER A 85 -10.44 0.56 -2.40
CA SER A 85 -11.47 0.91 -3.39
C SER A 85 -12.14 2.24 -3.05
N ILE A 86 -12.57 2.98 -4.08
CA ILE A 86 -13.42 4.16 -3.90
C ILE A 86 -14.89 3.73 -3.77
N THR A 87 -15.66 4.43 -2.94
CA THR A 87 -17.11 4.21 -2.83
C THR A 87 -17.89 5.00 -3.88
N ASP A 88 -19.18 4.72 -4.01
CA ASP A 88 -20.09 5.56 -4.80
C ASP A 88 -20.14 7.00 -4.26
N GLU A 89 -19.99 7.19 -2.94
CA GLU A 89 -19.91 8.52 -2.34
C GLU A 89 -18.60 9.22 -2.70
N GLY A 90 -17.46 8.52 -2.66
CA GLY A 90 -16.18 9.07 -3.12
C GLY A 90 -16.17 9.44 -4.60
N LEU A 91 -16.81 8.64 -5.45
CA LEU A 91 -17.00 8.98 -6.86
C LEU A 91 -17.84 10.26 -7.05
N ARG A 92 -18.90 10.46 -6.25
CA ARG A 92 -19.65 11.72 -6.25
C ARG A 92 -18.82 12.88 -5.68
N ALA A 93 -17.94 12.63 -4.71
CA ALA A 93 -17.08 13.65 -4.11
C ALA A 93 -16.15 14.28 -5.16
N LEU A 94 -15.59 13.47 -6.05
CA LEU A 94 -14.76 13.94 -7.17
C LEU A 94 -15.52 14.82 -8.17
N VAL A 95 -16.85 14.70 -8.26
CA VAL A 95 -17.71 15.56 -9.09
C VAL A 95 -18.13 16.83 -8.34
N ALA A 96 -18.54 16.68 -7.07
CA ALA A 96 -18.98 17.78 -6.22
C ALA A 96 -17.86 18.75 -5.86
N PHE A 97 -16.64 18.22 -5.69
CA PHE A 97 -15.45 18.94 -5.25
C PHE A 97 -14.29 18.71 -6.25
N PRO A 98 -14.37 19.27 -7.47
CA PRO A 98 -13.48 18.92 -8.58
C PRO A 98 -12.05 19.46 -8.41
N THR A 99 -11.82 20.42 -7.52
CA THR A 99 -10.48 20.97 -7.23
C THR A 99 -9.94 20.44 -5.90
N VAL A 100 -8.61 20.40 -5.77
CA VAL A 100 -7.92 20.04 -4.51
C VAL A 100 -8.46 20.88 -3.35
N ASP A 101 -8.61 22.18 -3.55
CA ASP A 101 -8.99 23.12 -2.48
C ASP A 101 -10.45 22.87 -2.03
N THR A 102 -11.39 22.69 -2.97
CA THR A 102 -12.79 22.36 -2.62
C THR A 102 -12.92 21.01 -1.93
N LEU A 103 -12.09 20.04 -2.31
CA LEU A 103 -12.10 18.70 -1.74
C LEU A 103 -11.48 18.68 -0.34
N ALA A 104 -10.41 19.44 -0.13
CA ALA A 104 -9.77 19.64 1.17
C ALA A 104 -10.70 20.38 2.14
N GLU A 105 -11.40 21.42 1.68
CA GLU A 105 -12.38 22.15 2.47
C GLU A 105 -13.56 21.25 2.88
N ALA A 106 -14.11 20.47 1.94
CA ALA A 106 -15.17 19.49 2.23
C ALA A 106 -14.72 18.43 3.25
N LEU A 107 -13.49 17.89 3.14
CA LEU A 107 -12.93 16.97 4.12
C LEU A 107 -12.70 17.60 5.50
N ALA A 108 -12.35 18.89 5.55
CA ALA A 108 -12.11 19.61 6.80
C ALA A 108 -13.41 19.98 7.52
N GLN A 109 -14.45 20.35 6.77
CA GLN A 109 -15.77 20.73 7.30
C GLN A 109 -16.71 19.53 7.52
N GLY A 110 -16.44 18.38 6.89
CA GLY A 110 -17.36 17.25 6.86
C GLY A 110 -18.59 17.52 5.98
N THR A 111 -18.40 18.28 4.89
CA THR A 111 -19.49 18.74 4.03
C THR A 111 -20.17 17.55 3.34
N PRO A 112 -21.48 17.32 3.57
CA PRO A 112 -22.19 16.21 2.93
C PRO A 112 -22.30 16.43 1.43
N ILE A 113 -22.23 15.33 0.67
CA ILE A 113 -22.33 15.40 -0.78
C ILE A 113 -23.79 15.65 -1.19
N PRO A 114 -24.09 16.63 -2.05
CA PRO A 114 -25.46 16.88 -2.47
C PRO A 114 -26.07 15.67 -3.18
N GLU A 115 -27.25 15.23 -2.75
CA GLU A 115 -27.91 14.00 -3.25
C GLU A 115 -28.17 14.00 -4.77
N HIS A 116 -28.25 15.17 -5.40
CA HIS A 116 -28.45 15.34 -6.84
C HIS A 116 -27.20 15.04 -7.67
N VAL A 117 -26.03 14.88 -7.06
CA VAL A 117 -24.79 14.50 -7.75
C VAL A 117 -24.85 13.00 -8.04
N ALA A 118 -25.08 12.65 -9.30
CA ALA A 118 -25.08 11.26 -9.74
C ALA A 118 -23.68 10.63 -9.63
N VAL A 119 -23.61 9.31 -9.44
CA VAL A 119 -22.36 8.55 -9.47
C VAL A 119 -21.83 8.48 -10.91
N PRO A 120 -20.59 8.93 -11.19
CA PRO A 120 -19.92 8.67 -12.47
C PRO A 120 -19.82 7.20 -12.85
N ALA A 121 -20.43 6.82 -13.98
CA ALA A 121 -20.35 5.46 -14.52
C ALA A 121 -19.03 5.16 -15.26
N GLU A 122 -18.36 6.18 -15.80
CA GLU A 122 -17.12 6.08 -16.58
C GLU A 122 -16.20 7.28 -16.29
N SER A 123 -14.89 7.16 -16.60
CA SER A 123 -13.93 8.24 -16.44
C SER A 123 -14.37 9.51 -17.21
N PRO A 124 -14.35 10.71 -16.61
CA PRO A 124 -14.75 11.95 -17.30
C PRO A 124 -13.81 12.33 -18.45
N VAL A 125 -12.63 11.70 -18.54
CA VAL A 125 -11.74 11.77 -19.70
C VAL A 125 -12.31 10.92 -20.85
N GLN A 126 -13.36 11.43 -21.51
CA GLN A 126 -13.84 10.83 -22.75
C GLN A 126 -12.69 10.70 -23.76
N LYS A 127 -12.46 9.46 -24.24
CA LYS A 127 -11.56 9.17 -25.36
C LYS A 127 -11.91 10.11 -26.52
N LYS A 128 -10.97 10.98 -26.92
CA LYS A 128 -11.11 11.83 -28.13
C LYS A 128 -11.23 10.94 -29.37
N ALA A 129 -12.47 10.61 -29.73
CA ALA A 129 -12.76 9.88 -30.95
C ALA A 129 -12.41 10.74 -32.17
N GLY A 130 -11.56 10.22 -33.05
CA GLY A 130 -11.52 10.64 -34.45
C GLY A 130 -10.47 11.67 -34.86
N LYS A 131 -9.24 11.19 -35.13
CA LYS A 131 -8.59 11.53 -36.41
C LYS A 131 -8.13 10.24 -37.10
N LYS A 132 -8.59 10.05 -38.33
CA LYS A 132 -8.33 8.86 -39.16
C LYS A 132 -6.83 8.64 -39.35
N ALA A 133 -6.29 7.57 -38.79
CA ALA A 133 -5.01 7.00 -39.23
C ALA A 133 -5.31 5.93 -40.29
N SER A 134 -4.91 6.20 -41.54
CA SER A 134 -5.04 5.23 -42.63
C SER A 134 -4.13 4.03 -42.38
N ALA A 135 -4.54 2.86 -42.87
CA ALA A 135 -3.83 1.61 -42.65
C ALA A 135 -2.41 1.62 -43.21
N LYS A 136 -1.45 1.16 -42.40
CA LYS A 136 -0.33 0.36 -42.90
C LYS A 136 0.09 -0.66 -41.84
N ARG A 137 -0.34 -1.91 -42.03
CA ARG A 137 0.22 -3.06 -41.28
C ARG A 137 1.68 -3.23 -41.71
N THR A 138 2.59 -3.33 -40.76
CA THR A 138 3.92 -3.88 -40.98
C THR A 138 4.10 -5.13 -40.12
N THR A 139 4.71 -6.15 -40.71
CA THR A 139 4.80 -7.51 -40.18
C THR A 139 5.80 -7.60 -39.04
N ALA A 140 5.29 -7.66 -37.82
CA ALA A 140 6.01 -8.14 -36.62
C ALA A 140 5.07 -8.88 -35.64
N GLN A 141 3.78 -8.54 -35.63
CA GLN A 141 2.75 -9.18 -34.82
C GLN A 141 2.29 -10.53 -35.43
N LYS A 142 3.15 -11.56 -35.38
CA LYS A 142 2.76 -12.96 -35.68
C LYS A 142 3.67 -14.04 -35.03
N VAL A 143 4.05 -13.88 -33.75
CA VAL A 143 4.73 -14.97 -32.98
C VAL A 143 4.34 -15.02 -31.48
N ALA A 144 3.42 -14.21 -30.99
CA ALA A 144 2.99 -14.20 -29.57
C ALA A 144 1.61 -14.86 -29.32
N GLU A 145 0.98 -15.40 -30.35
CA GLU A 145 -0.34 -16.05 -30.29
C GLU A 145 -0.19 -17.58 -30.21
N LYS A 146 0.40 -18.01 -29.09
CA LYS A 146 0.53 -19.38 -28.53
C LYS A 146 1.39 -19.20 -27.27
N VAL A 147 0.97 -19.51 -26.05
CA VAL A 147 -0.07 -20.46 -25.62
C VAL A 147 -0.89 -19.82 -24.49
N GLY A 148 -2.21 -19.72 -24.70
CA GLY A 148 -3.18 -19.41 -23.66
C GLY A 148 -4.29 -20.46 -23.70
N GLU A 149 -4.03 -21.62 -23.09
CA GLU A 149 -4.96 -22.75 -23.05
C GLU A 149 -4.64 -23.67 -21.86
N ALA A 150 -5.02 -23.23 -20.66
CA ALA A 150 -5.13 -24.06 -19.44
C ALA A 150 -5.74 -23.21 -18.29
N ALA A 151 -6.98 -22.75 -18.49
CA ALA A 151 -7.78 -22.18 -17.40
C ALA A 151 -9.01 -23.07 -17.17
N GLU A 152 -9.43 -23.14 -15.90
CA GLU A 152 -10.80 -23.44 -15.46
C GLU A 152 -11.32 -24.90 -15.50
N VAL A 153 -11.12 -25.59 -14.38
CA VAL A 153 -11.99 -26.63 -13.76
C VAL A 153 -11.51 -26.80 -12.30
N VAL A 154 -12.30 -26.71 -11.24
CA VAL A 154 -13.74 -26.44 -11.03
C VAL A 154 -13.87 -25.58 -9.76
N ALA A 155 -14.77 -24.59 -9.74
CA ALA A 155 -15.22 -23.91 -8.53
C ALA A 155 -16.61 -24.42 -8.11
N GLU A 156 -17.00 -24.15 -6.86
CA GLU A 156 -18.34 -24.37 -6.24
C GLU A 156 -18.52 -25.64 -5.37
N ALA A 157 -18.33 -25.46 -4.05
CA ALA A 157 -19.10 -26.04 -2.93
C ALA A 157 -18.42 -25.64 -1.60
N ALA A 158 -19.08 -25.17 -0.54
CA ALA A 158 -20.41 -24.58 -0.37
C ALA A 158 -20.38 -23.70 0.91
N GLU A 159 -21.29 -22.73 1.05
CA GLU A 159 -21.38 -21.86 2.24
C GLU A 159 -21.94 -22.59 3.48
N ALA A 160 -21.54 -22.13 4.68
CA ALA A 160 -22.45 -21.56 5.70
C ALA A 160 -21.81 -21.51 7.11
N LEU A 161 -21.90 -20.35 7.77
CA LEU A 161 -22.42 -20.10 9.14
C LEU A 161 -21.98 -18.71 9.63
N VAL A 162 -22.89 -17.98 10.27
CA VAL A 162 -22.77 -16.56 10.69
C VAL A 162 -23.28 -16.40 12.13
N GLU A 163 -22.98 -15.27 12.78
CA GLU A 163 -23.49 -14.78 14.09
C GLU A 163 -22.89 -15.51 15.32
N GLU A 164 -22.66 -14.92 16.50
CA GLU A 164 -22.76 -13.55 17.03
C GLU A 164 -21.32 -13.03 17.37
N GLU A 165 -21.00 -11.85 17.93
CA GLU A 165 -21.70 -10.70 18.54
C GLU A 165 -20.92 -9.40 18.18
N ALA A 166 -21.45 -8.20 18.47
CA ALA A 166 -20.70 -6.94 18.44
C ALA A 166 -21.10 -6.00 19.59
N ALA A 167 -20.14 -5.58 20.43
CA ALA A 167 -20.33 -4.43 21.33
C ALA A 167 -19.01 -3.80 21.86
N ALA A 168 -19.09 -2.48 22.08
CA ALA A 168 -18.24 -1.63 22.94
C ALA A 168 -16.99 -0.93 22.35
N GLU A 169 -17.24 0.14 21.58
CA GLU A 169 -16.37 1.32 21.61
C GLU A 169 -16.57 2.11 22.93
N SER A 170 -15.50 2.54 23.61
CA SER A 170 -15.36 3.88 24.23
C SER A 170 -14.13 3.99 25.15
N ASN A 171 -13.08 4.65 24.67
CA ASN A 171 -12.63 5.94 25.23
C ASN A 171 -11.42 6.47 24.48
N ALA A 172 -11.52 7.70 24.00
CA ALA A 172 -10.37 8.49 23.59
C ALA A 172 -9.91 9.36 24.76
N ALA A 173 -8.67 9.16 25.21
CA ALA A 173 -7.96 10.08 26.09
C ALA A 173 -6.50 10.14 25.64
N GLU A 174 -5.95 11.35 25.55
CA GLU A 174 -4.60 11.57 25.05
C GLU A 174 -3.54 11.11 26.06
N SER A 175 -2.60 10.28 25.63
CA SER A 175 -1.15 10.46 25.84
C SER A 175 -0.36 9.20 25.50
N ASN A 176 0.86 9.43 25.00
CA ASN A 176 2.00 8.52 24.87
C ASN A 176 1.85 7.15 25.58
N GLY A 177 1.37 6.13 24.86
CA GLY A 177 0.99 4.85 25.46
C GLY A 177 1.19 3.66 24.53
N SER A 178 1.81 2.62 25.10
CA SER A 178 1.98 1.28 24.55
C SER A 178 0.72 0.76 23.85
N GLN A 179 0.87 0.26 22.62
CA GLN A 179 -0.22 -0.48 21.97
C GLN A 179 -0.54 -1.73 22.81
N ALA A 180 -1.82 -2.12 22.84
CA ALA A 180 -2.22 -3.38 23.45
C ALA A 180 -1.43 -4.56 22.82
N PRO A 181 -1.07 -5.61 23.59
CA PRO A 181 -0.21 -6.68 23.08
C PRO A 181 -0.82 -7.35 21.85
N VAL A 182 -0.23 -7.11 20.67
CA VAL A 182 -0.60 -7.84 19.46
C VAL A 182 -0.10 -9.27 19.58
N HIS A 183 -0.93 -10.24 19.20
CA HIS A 183 -0.50 -11.63 19.13
C HIS A 183 0.65 -11.75 18.13
N GLN A 184 1.81 -12.21 18.59
CA GLN A 184 3.00 -12.36 17.75
C GLN A 184 2.89 -13.63 16.89
N PRO A 185 3.39 -13.62 15.64
CA PRO A 185 3.45 -14.83 14.82
C PRO A 185 4.43 -15.86 15.39
N GLY A 186 4.34 -17.11 14.92
CA GLY A 186 5.24 -18.19 15.33
C GLY A 186 6.66 -18.04 14.78
N SER A 187 6.82 -17.38 13.62
CA SER A 187 8.11 -16.89 13.13
C SER A 187 7.96 -15.72 12.17
N VAL A 188 9.07 -15.01 11.95
CA VAL A 188 9.20 -13.94 10.96
C VAL A 188 10.52 -14.14 10.21
N ALA A 189 10.48 -14.04 8.88
CA ALA A 189 11.62 -14.22 7.99
C ALA A 189 11.90 -12.97 7.16
N ILE A 190 13.18 -12.67 6.92
CA ILE A 190 13.63 -11.63 5.98
C ILE A 190 14.05 -12.31 4.68
N ALA A 191 13.13 -12.42 3.74
CA ALA A 191 13.39 -13.07 2.46
C ALA A 191 13.69 -12.00 1.39
N GLY A 192 14.89 -12.05 0.82
CA GLY A 192 15.38 -11.09 -0.16
C GLY A 192 16.61 -11.58 -0.91
N ASP A 193 17.27 -10.68 -1.64
CA ASP A 193 18.47 -10.90 -2.48
C ASP A 193 19.81 -10.92 -1.70
N PHE A 194 19.74 -11.02 -0.38
CA PHE A 194 20.88 -11.18 0.52
C PHE A 194 20.75 -12.43 1.42
N GLY A 195 19.99 -13.44 0.99
CA GLY A 195 19.87 -14.71 1.69
C GLY A 195 21.23 -15.34 1.95
N ALA A 196 22.13 -15.33 0.95
CA ALA A 196 23.50 -15.80 1.11
C ALA A 196 24.29 -15.07 2.23
N ALA A 197 24.06 -13.78 2.45
CA ALA A 197 24.71 -13.02 3.54
C ALA A 197 24.13 -13.36 4.93
N LEU A 198 22.90 -13.85 4.99
CA LEU A 198 22.28 -14.44 6.18
C LEU A 198 22.70 -15.92 6.40
N GLY A 199 23.44 -16.52 5.48
CA GLY A 199 23.82 -17.95 5.50
C GLY A 199 22.77 -18.88 4.90
N ALA A 200 21.83 -18.37 4.12
CA ALA A 200 20.83 -19.16 3.40
C ALA A 200 21.41 -19.78 2.11
N GLU A 201 20.90 -20.94 1.72
CA GLU A 201 21.28 -21.65 0.49
C GLU A 201 20.57 -21.11 -0.77
N ALA A 202 19.51 -20.31 -0.59
CA ALA A 202 18.78 -19.63 -1.65
C ALA A 202 18.29 -18.26 -1.19
N ASP A 203 18.22 -17.31 -2.12
CA ASP A 203 17.52 -16.04 -1.94
C ASP A 203 16.00 -16.23 -2.06
N TRP A 204 15.22 -15.32 -1.48
CA TRP A 204 13.74 -15.33 -1.53
C TRP A 204 13.03 -16.58 -0.97
N GLU A 205 13.71 -17.40 -0.16
CA GLU A 205 13.13 -18.59 0.48
C GLU A 205 12.86 -18.35 1.98
N PRO A 206 11.61 -18.04 2.39
CA PRO A 206 11.26 -17.71 3.77
C PRO A 206 11.18 -18.93 4.71
N SER A 207 11.23 -20.16 4.18
CA SER A 207 11.19 -21.37 5.00
C SER A 207 12.51 -21.69 5.71
N LEU A 208 13.64 -21.15 5.22
CA LEU A 208 14.97 -21.44 5.74
C LEU A 208 15.19 -20.82 7.14
N ASP A 209 15.82 -21.58 8.04
CA ASP A 209 16.14 -21.09 9.39
C ASP A 209 17.18 -19.95 9.39
N ALA A 210 18.03 -19.88 8.37
CA ALA A 210 19.05 -18.83 8.21
C ALA A 210 18.45 -17.41 8.13
N VAL A 211 17.26 -17.27 7.53
CA VAL A 211 16.60 -15.98 7.29
C VAL A 211 15.61 -15.57 8.40
N GLN A 212 15.44 -16.38 9.44
CA GLN A 212 14.50 -16.05 10.53
C GLN A 212 15.05 -14.95 11.45
N MET A 213 14.15 -14.08 11.91
CA MET A 213 14.40 -13.03 12.90
C MET A 213 14.23 -13.56 14.32
N GLY A 214 14.88 -12.93 15.30
CA GLY A 214 14.63 -13.19 16.72
C GLY A 214 13.60 -12.21 17.28
N LEU A 215 12.62 -12.69 18.05
CA LEU A 215 11.68 -11.83 18.77
C LEU A 215 12.29 -11.33 20.08
N ASP A 216 12.36 -10.00 20.22
CA ASP A 216 12.56 -9.30 21.47
C ASP A 216 11.21 -9.24 22.23
N GLN A 217 11.10 -10.02 23.31
CA GLN A 217 9.84 -10.17 24.06
C GLN A 217 9.46 -8.93 24.89
N GLU A 218 10.43 -8.07 25.23
CA GLU A 218 10.17 -6.85 26.00
C GLU A 218 9.63 -5.75 25.08
N THR A 219 10.22 -5.59 23.90
CA THR A 219 9.80 -4.55 22.93
C THR A 219 8.75 -5.01 21.92
N SER A 220 8.48 -6.32 21.82
CA SER A 220 7.60 -6.92 20.79
C SER A 220 8.09 -6.68 19.35
N ILE A 221 9.39 -6.49 19.17
CA ILE A 221 10.07 -6.25 17.89
C ILE A 221 10.82 -7.50 17.46
N TRP A 222 10.68 -7.88 16.20
CA TRP A 222 11.53 -8.90 15.58
C TRP A 222 12.80 -8.21 15.07
N ARG A 223 13.97 -8.79 15.33
CA ARG A 223 15.27 -8.18 15.01
C ARG A 223 16.22 -9.20 14.37
N ARG A 224 17.00 -8.76 13.38
CA ARG A 224 18.12 -9.51 12.80
C ARG A 224 19.21 -8.53 12.35
N THR A 225 20.45 -8.77 12.78
CA THR A 225 21.63 -8.06 12.26
C THR A 225 22.28 -8.90 11.17
N VAL A 226 22.68 -8.27 10.08
CA VAL A 226 23.33 -8.89 8.92
C VAL A 226 24.50 -8.02 8.46
N GLU A 227 25.61 -8.65 8.08
CA GLU A 227 26.76 -7.98 7.48
C GLU A 227 26.53 -7.93 5.96
N LEU A 228 26.29 -6.74 5.40
CA LEU A 228 26.02 -6.56 3.98
C LEU A 228 27.19 -5.83 3.30
N PRO A 229 27.56 -6.20 2.07
CA PRO A 229 28.36 -5.34 1.18
C PRO A 229 27.67 -4.00 0.87
N ALA A 230 28.40 -3.10 0.20
CA ALA A 230 27.80 -1.89 -0.35
C ALA A 230 26.94 -2.24 -1.57
N GLY A 231 25.67 -1.80 -1.60
CA GLY A 231 24.73 -2.21 -2.63
C GLY A 231 23.32 -1.63 -2.46
N THR A 232 22.44 -2.08 -3.36
CA THR A 232 20.98 -1.96 -3.21
C THR A 232 20.43 -3.37 -3.09
N TYR A 233 19.50 -3.57 -2.16
CA TYR A 233 18.94 -4.86 -1.79
C TYR A 233 17.41 -4.79 -1.77
N SER A 234 16.74 -5.75 -2.40
CA SER A 234 15.28 -5.94 -2.34
C SER A 234 14.90 -7.08 -1.39
N PHE A 235 13.94 -6.85 -0.49
CA PHE A 235 13.43 -7.90 0.40
C PHE A 235 11.96 -7.74 0.78
N LYS A 236 11.42 -8.76 1.46
CA LYS A 236 10.10 -8.75 2.12
C LYS A 236 10.18 -9.41 3.50
N ILE A 237 9.21 -9.08 4.35
CA ILE A 237 8.97 -9.79 5.60
C ILE A 237 7.92 -10.87 5.36
N ALA A 238 8.26 -12.12 5.61
CA ALA A 238 7.37 -13.28 5.47
C ALA A 238 7.03 -13.86 6.85
N ILE A 239 5.79 -14.32 7.03
CA ILE A 239 5.25 -14.75 8.33
C ILE A 239 5.10 -16.27 8.37
N ASN A 240 5.41 -16.88 9.52
CA ASN A 240 5.27 -18.31 9.78
C ASN A 240 5.94 -19.22 8.73
N ARG A 241 7.15 -18.85 8.26
CA ARG A 241 7.92 -19.59 7.23
C ARG A 241 7.20 -19.75 5.88
N SER A 242 6.19 -18.93 5.58
CA SER A 242 5.38 -19.00 4.35
C SER A 242 5.24 -17.64 3.67
N TRP A 243 4.87 -17.66 2.38
CA TRP A 243 4.45 -16.46 1.63
C TRP A 243 2.97 -16.11 1.81
N ASP A 244 2.14 -16.96 2.44
CA ASP A 244 0.69 -16.76 2.63
C ASP A 244 0.35 -15.40 3.29
N GLU A 245 1.14 -15.02 4.30
CA GLU A 245 1.12 -13.69 4.90
C GLU A 245 2.53 -13.09 4.77
N ASN A 246 2.65 -12.03 3.96
CA ASN A 246 3.90 -11.29 3.79
C ASN A 246 3.63 -9.78 3.71
N TYR A 247 4.60 -9.02 4.19
CA TYR A 247 4.61 -7.57 4.23
C TYR A 247 5.74 -7.03 3.37
N GLY A 248 5.36 -6.18 2.43
CA GLY A 248 6.25 -5.42 1.58
C GLY A 248 6.42 -3.98 2.07
N ALA A 249 7.03 -3.15 1.22
CA ALA A 249 7.26 -1.73 1.45
C ALA A 249 6.09 -1.04 2.17
N PHE A 250 6.43 -0.29 3.23
CA PHE A 250 5.49 0.44 4.09
C PHE A 250 4.49 -0.46 4.86
N GLY A 251 4.82 -1.74 5.03
CA GLY A 251 4.04 -2.72 5.78
C GLY A 251 2.77 -3.20 5.07
N PHE A 252 2.73 -3.12 3.73
CA PHE A 252 1.53 -3.53 2.99
C PHE A 252 1.48 -5.04 2.75
N PRO A 253 0.33 -5.69 3.05
CA PRO A 253 0.15 -7.12 2.79
C PRO A 253 0.25 -7.36 1.29
N ASN A 254 1.09 -8.33 0.88
CA ASN A 254 1.41 -8.59 -0.52
C ASN A 254 1.94 -7.36 -1.30
N GLY A 255 2.51 -6.37 -0.60
CA GLY A 255 3.01 -5.12 -1.19
C GLY A 255 4.24 -5.30 -2.09
N ALA A 256 4.76 -4.17 -2.60
CA ALA A 256 6.04 -4.12 -3.31
C ALA A 256 7.22 -4.50 -2.39
N ASN A 257 8.41 -4.78 -2.93
CA ASN A 257 9.57 -5.10 -2.11
C ASN A 257 10.05 -3.88 -1.30
N HIS A 258 10.59 -4.09 -0.10
CA HIS A 258 11.40 -3.09 0.58
C HIS A 258 12.74 -2.94 -0.15
N GLU A 259 13.15 -1.69 -0.37
CA GLU A 259 14.42 -1.34 -1.01
C GLU A 259 15.39 -0.78 0.05
N LEU A 260 16.52 -1.45 0.26
CA LEU A 260 17.58 -1.04 1.17
C LEU A 260 18.83 -0.67 0.37
N LYS A 261 19.17 0.63 0.33
CA LYS A 261 20.46 1.10 -0.18
C LYS A 261 21.45 1.23 0.97
N HIS A 262 22.50 0.42 0.97
CA HIS A 262 23.47 0.32 2.06
C HIS A 262 24.89 0.68 1.59
N SER A 263 25.66 1.33 2.47
CA SER A 263 27.07 1.67 2.23
C SER A 263 28.05 0.53 2.49
N GLY A 264 27.54 -0.60 2.98
CA GLY A 264 28.33 -1.73 3.47
C GLY A 264 28.57 -1.65 4.98
N GLY A 265 28.76 -2.81 5.60
CA GLY A 265 28.90 -2.99 7.05
C GLY A 265 27.70 -3.71 7.67
N PRO A 266 27.66 -3.84 9.00
CA PRO A 266 26.51 -4.41 9.70
C PRO A 266 25.30 -3.47 9.57
N VAL A 267 24.12 -4.06 9.36
CA VAL A 267 22.82 -3.39 9.48
C VAL A 267 21.88 -4.27 10.30
N THR A 268 21.17 -3.65 11.25
CA THR A 268 20.10 -4.32 11.98
C THR A 268 18.76 -3.98 11.35
N ILE A 269 18.06 -5.00 10.89
CA ILE A 269 16.70 -4.91 10.37
C ILE A 269 15.76 -5.26 11.53
N GLU A 270 14.83 -4.37 11.81
CA GLU A 270 13.78 -4.54 12.80
C GLU A 270 12.42 -4.63 12.10
N TYR A 271 11.50 -5.43 12.63
CA TYR A 271 10.11 -5.55 12.17
C TYR A 271 9.15 -5.47 13.35
N ASN A 272 8.18 -4.56 13.27
CA ASN A 272 7.14 -4.40 14.27
C ASN A 272 5.83 -5.01 13.76
N HIS A 273 5.38 -6.11 14.38
CA HIS A 273 4.14 -6.77 13.94
C HIS A 273 2.87 -5.97 14.25
N ALA A 274 2.89 -4.98 15.16
CA ALA A 274 1.74 -4.12 15.41
C ALA A 274 1.52 -3.10 14.27
N THR A 275 2.61 -2.56 13.71
CA THR A 275 2.55 -1.62 12.58
C THR A 275 2.74 -2.28 11.21
N LYS A 276 3.15 -3.56 11.19
CA LYS A 276 3.59 -4.34 10.02
C LYS A 276 4.81 -3.76 9.30
N ASP A 277 5.52 -2.84 9.93
CA ASP A 277 6.55 -2.01 9.30
C ASP A 277 7.97 -2.39 9.73
N VAL A 278 8.98 -1.95 8.99
CA VAL A 278 10.40 -2.21 9.27
C VAL A 278 11.16 -0.96 9.71
N ALA A 279 12.28 -1.15 10.41
CA ALA A 279 13.25 -0.11 10.71
C ALA A 279 14.68 -0.62 10.51
N PHE A 280 15.63 0.32 10.39
CA PHE A 280 17.05 0.03 10.16
C PHE A 280 17.92 0.82 11.15
N SER A 281 18.92 0.15 11.75
CA SER A 281 19.89 0.76 12.67
C SER A 281 21.28 0.14 12.56
#